data_AF-A0A8C7EAS6-F1
#
_entry.id   AF-A0A8C7EAS6-F1
#
_cell.length_a   1.000
_cell.length_b   1.000
_cell.length_c   1.000
_cell.angle_alpha   90.00
_cell.angle_beta   90.00
_cell.angle_gamma   90.00
#
_symmetry.space_group_name_H-M   'P 1'
#
loop_
_entity.id
_entity.type
_entity.pdbx_description
1 polymer ?
#
loop_
_entity_poly.entity_id
_entity_poly.type
_entity_poly.pdbx_seq_one_letter_code
_entity_poly.pdbx_strand_id
1 'polypeptide(L)'
;MQLVETRRGVQYFTFEHHREYQQVQFKFLDAVESMDPNNIVLLLQMNPYHVDSLLQLSDVCRMQEDQEMARDLIERALYSLECAFHPVFSLTSGSCRLDYRRPENRAFYLALFKHLMFLEKRGCPRTALEFCKLILSLDPENDPLCVLLLIDFLSLRAREYGFLTRMFQEWESHRNLSQLPNFAFSVPLAYFFLSQQEERSELELSQARERAARLIQLALIMFPSVLMPLLDHCSVQADARVTSHPFFGLNAQISQPPALNQLTSLYVGRTHSLWKDPTVMAWLETNVHEVLGKVDARDPLVEECEHKRKMRYQSAPRNIYRHVILSEMKEATAALPLEVTSQPVMGFDPLPPLDSIISYTRPERCVPQPSFRRWLPRRAWPEPLAAGTAGPAAPAYSPWSPLQTAALHSP
;
A
#
# COMPACT_ATOMS: atom_id res chain seq x y z
N MET A 1 5.51 -11.25 -22.39
CA MET A 1 4.53 -11.76 -21.40
C MET A 1 3.98 -13.09 -21.91
N GLN A 2 3.77 -14.04 -21.01
CA GLN A 2 3.21 -15.36 -21.31
C GLN A 2 1.88 -15.56 -20.58
N LEU A 3 0.92 -16.24 -21.23
CA LEU A 3 -0.27 -16.79 -20.58
C LEU A 3 0.11 -18.09 -19.87
N VAL A 4 -0.03 -18.11 -18.53
CA VAL A 4 0.33 -19.25 -17.67
C VAL A 4 -0.82 -20.25 -17.57
N GLU A 5 -2.02 -19.77 -17.23
CA GLU A 5 -3.20 -20.61 -17.13
C GLU A 5 -4.49 -19.81 -17.36
N THR A 6 -5.58 -20.52 -17.67
CA THR A 6 -6.94 -19.95 -17.70
C THR A 6 -7.83 -20.78 -16.79
N ARG A 7 -8.42 -20.16 -15.78
CA ARG A 7 -9.25 -20.81 -14.77
C ARG A 7 -10.56 -20.06 -14.60
N ARG A 8 -11.69 -20.75 -14.82
CA ARG A 8 -13.05 -20.19 -14.64
C ARG A 8 -13.28 -18.84 -15.34
N GLY A 9 -12.75 -18.67 -16.55
CA GLY A 9 -12.85 -17.42 -17.32
C GLY A 9 -11.88 -16.31 -16.90
N VAL A 10 -10.98 -16.57 -15.93
CA VAL A 10 -9.90 -15.69 -15.52
C VAL A 10 -8.58 -16.18 -16.11
N GLN A 11 -7.79 -15.28 -16.68
CA GLN A 11 -6.52 -15.58 -17.33
C GLN A 11 -5.35 -15.08 -16.50
N TYR A 12 -4.35 -15.93 -16.27
CA TYR A 12 -3.18 -15.62 -15.44
C TYR A 12 -1.96 -15.46 -16.32
N PHE A 13 -1.25 -14.35 -16.16
CA PHE A 13 -0.10 -14.00 -16.99
C PHE A 13 1.17 -13.82 -16.15
N THR A 14 2.30 -13.86 -16.83
CA THR A 14 3.59 -13.48 -16.24
C THR A 14 4.45 -12.74 -17.25
N PHE A 15 5.21 -11.75 -16.80
CA PHE A 15 6.36 -11.26 -17.55
C PHE A 15 7.49 -12.26 -17.48
N GLU A 16 8.27 -12.34 -18.55
CA GLU A 16 9.45 -13.20 -18.67
C GLU A 16 10.60 -12.38 -19.22
N HIS A 17 11.75 -12.45 -18.57
CA HIS A 17 12.96 -11.80 -19.04
C HIS A 17 13.75 -12.77 -19.90
N HIS A 18 14.03 -12.39 -21.15
CA HIS A 18 14.94 -13.14 -22.01
C HIS A 18 16.38 -13.02 -21.51
N ARG A 19 17.28 -13.90 -21.99
CA ARG A 19 18.66 -14.01 -21.45
C ARG A 19 19.45 -12.69 -21.49
N GLU A 20 19.30 -11.90 -22.54
CA GLU A 20 20.01 -10.61 -22.66
C GLU A 20 19.47 -9.61 -21.61
N TYR A 21 18.15 -9.50 -21.47
CA TYR A 21 17.55 -8.69 -20.40
C TYR A 21 17.99 -9.14 -19.00
N GLN A 22 18.10 -10.44 -18.73
CA GLN A 22 18.61 -10.94 -17.45
C GLN A 22 20.06 -10.47 -17.19
N GLN A 23 20.91 -10.41 -18.22
CA GLN A 23 22.27 -9.87 -18.07
C GLN A 23 22.25 -8.37 -17.72
N VAL A 24 21.34 -7.60 -18.32
CA VAL A 24 21.14 -6.18 -17.98
C VAL A 24 20.61 -6.04 -16.54
N GLN A 25 19.68 -6.90 -16.13
CA GLN A 25 19.15 -6.95 -14.76
C GLN A 25 20.28 -7.18 -13.74
N PHE A 26 21.22 -8.09 -14.02
CA PHE A 26 22.35 -8.32 -13.10
C PHE A 26 23.26 -7.10 -12.99
N LYS A 27 23.53 -6.39 -14.11
CA LYS A 27 24.27 -5.13 -14.11
C LYS A 27 23.52 -4.02 -13.37
N PHE A 28 22.19 -3.99 -13.46
CA PHE A 28 21.36 -3.07 -12.69
C PHE A 28 21.49 -3.34 -11.19
N LEU A 29 21.41 -4.60 -10.76
CA LEU A 29 21.61 -4.94 -9.35
C LEU A 29 23.02 -4.54 -8.86
N ASP A 30 24.05 -4.72 -9.68
CA ASP A 30 25.40 -4.20 -9.41
C ASP A 30 25.43 -2.67 -9.24
N ALA A 31 24.79 -1.93 -10.13
CA ALA A 31 24.71 -0.47 -10.08
C ALA A 31 23.96 0.04 -8.85
N VAL A 32 22.90 -0.66 -8.45
CA VAL A 32 22.13 -0.33 -7.25
C VAL A 32 22.94 -0.61 -5.98
N GLU A 33 23.65 -1.73 -5.92
CA GLU A 33 24.54 -2.08 -4.80
C GLU A 33 25.71 -1.10 -4.66
N SER A 34 26.11 -0.41 -5.75
CA SER A 34 27.17 0.60 -5.69
C SER A 34 26.73 1.93 -5.09
N MET A 35 25.43 2.15 -4.88
CA MET A 35 24.84 3.41 -4.37
C MET A 35 25.22 4.67 -5.18
N ASP A 36 25.59 4.51 -6.45
CA ASP A 36 25.92 5.62 -7.35
C ASP A 36 24.89 5.71 -8.49
N PRO A 37 24.01 6.72 -8.50
CA PRO A 37 23.00 6.90 -9.54
C PRO A 37 23.59 7.00 -10.95
N ASN A 38 24.83 7.46 -11.10
CA ASN A 38 25.47 7.58 -12.42
C ASN A 38 25.63 6.22 -13.10
N ASN A 39 25.83 5.13 -12.34
CA ASN A 39 25.91 3.79 -12.90
C ASN A 39 24.57 3.34 -13.50
N ILE A 40 23.44 3.76 -12.91
CA ILE A 40 22.10 3.51 -13.45
C ILE A 40 21.88 4.34 -14.72
N VAL A 41 22.33 5.60 -14.74
CA VAL A 41 22.26 6.45 -15.93
C VAL A 41 23.05 5.84 -17.09
N LEU A 42 24.29 5.41 -16.86
CA LEU A 42 25.12 4.75 -17.87
C LEU A 42 24.47 3.47 -18.40
N LEU A 43 23.90 2.66 -17.49
CA LEU A 43 23.19 1.44 -17.89
C LEU A 43 21.98 1.75 -18.78
N LEU A 44 21.23 2.80 -18.45
CA LEU A 44 20.04 3.22 -19.19
C LEU A 44 20.38 3.85 -20.56
N GLN A 45 21.52 4.53 -20.68
CA GLN A 45 22.01 5.01 -21.98
C GLN A 45 22.25 3.85 -22.95
N MET A 46 22.75 2.71 -22.45
CA MET A 46 22.98 1.51 -23.25
C MET A 46 21.73 0.65 -23.41
N ASN A 47 20.84 0.63 -22.42
CA ASN A 47 19.65 -0.23 -22.36
C ASN A 47 18.40 0.60 -22.04
N PRO A 48 17.89 1.38 -23.01
CA PRO A 48 16.97 2.46 -22.69
C PRO A 48 15.56 2.01 -22.25
N TYR A 49 15.23 0.74 -22.44
CA TYR A 49 13.95 0.12 -22.09
C TYR A 49 14.05 -0.84 -20.89
N HIS A 50 15.14 -0.78 -20.12
CA HIS A 50 15.28 -1.58 -18.90
C HIS A 50 14.40 -1.00 -17.77
N VAL A 51 13.32 -1.70 -17.45
CA VAL A 51 12.21 -1.22 -16.61
C VAL A 51 12.67 -0.85 -15.21
N ASP A 52 13.42 -1.71 -14.52
CA ASP A 52 13.80 -1.45 -13.12
C ASP A 52 14.77 -0.27 -13.00
N SER A 53 15.61 -0.05 -14.03
CA SER A 53 16.46 1.16 -14.09
C SER A 53 15.65 2.42 -14.31
N LEU A 54 14.61 2.38 -15.15
CA LEU A 54 13.68 3.49 -15.33
C LEU A 54 12.95 3.83 -14.03
N LEU A 55 12.46 2.81 -13.31
CA LEU A 55 11.79 2.98 -12.02
C LEU A 55 12.72 3.59 -10.96
N GLN A 56 13.93 3.06 -10.82
CA GLN A 56 14.90 3.52 -9.84
C GLN A 56 15.41 4.94 -10.17
N LEU A 57 15.68 5.24 -11.44
CA LEU A 57 16.11 6.58 -11.84
C LEU A 57 14.97 7.60 -11.72
N SER A 58 13.71 7.20 -11.93
CA SER A 58 12.55 8.06 -11.67
C SER A 58 12.49 8.49 -10.20
N ASP A 59 12.81 7.59 -9.26
CA ASP A 59 12.89 7.94 -7.84
C ASP A 59 14.01 8.96 -7.56
N VAL A 60 15.18 8.79 -8.19
CA VAL A 60 16.30 9.75 -8.08
C VAL A 60 15.91 11.13 -8.63
N CYS A 61 15.34 11.20 -9.84
CA CYS A 61 14.87 12.45 -10.43
C CYS A 61 13.80 13.12 -9.56
N ARG A 62 12.85 12.34 -9.00
CA ARG A 62 11.83 12.86 -8.08
C ARG A 62 12.47 13.48 -6.84
N MET A 63 13.48 12.83 -6.25
CA MET A 63 14.21 13.33 -5.07
C MET A 63 15.01 14.60 -5.37
N GLN A 64 15.44 14.78 -6.62
CA GLN A 64 16.12 15.99 -7.12
C GLN A 64 15.14 17.09 -7.58
N GLU A 65 13.84 16.92 -7.30
CA GLU A 65 12.77 17.83 -7.69
C GLU A 65 12.52 17.92 -9.21
N ASP A 66 13.14 17.07 -10.02
CA ASP A 66 12.90 16.95 -11.46
C ASP A 66 11.69 16.03 -11.74
N GLN A 67 10.50 16.58 -11.52
CA GLN A 67 9.23 15.85 -11.66
C GLN A 67 8.90 15.49 -13.12
N GLU A 68 9.34 16.31 -14.09
CA GLU A 68 9.06 16.08 -15.50
C GLU A 68 9.83 14.86 -15.99
N MET A 69 11.15 14.83 -15.75
CA MET A 69 11.97 13.68 -16.12
C MET A 69 11.54 12.42 -15.37
N ALA A 70 11.21 12.54 -14.07
CA ALA A 70 10.73 11.41 -13.27
C ALA A 70 9.47 10.79 -13.88
N ARG A 71 8.52 11.60 -14.35
CA ARG A 71 7.30 11.15 -15.01
C ARG A 71 7.60 10.47 -16.34
N ASP A 72 8.42 11.11 -17.18
CA ASP A 72 8.74 10.61 -18.52
C ASP A 72 9.44 9.23 -18.44
N LEU A 73 10.27 9.01 -17.42
CA LEU A 73 10.87 7.71 -17.12
C LEU A 73 9.82 6.64 -16.76
N ILE A 74 8.78 6.97 -15.99
CA ILE A 74 7.69 6.03 -15.68
C ILE A 74 6.83 5.75 -16.91
N GLU A 75 6.49 6.76 -17.71
CA GLU A 75 5.73 6.57 -18.95
C GLU A 75 6.49 5.67 -19.93
N ARG A 76 7.82 5.85 -20.01
CA ARG A 76 8.69 4.95 -20.77
C ARG A 76 8.73 3.53 -20.22
N ALA A 77 8.71 3.37 -18.89
CA ALA A 77 8.66 2.04 -18.27
C ALA A 77 7.35 1.32 -18.61
N LEU A 78 6.22 2.03 -18.55
CA LEU A 78 4.91 1.51 -18.96
C LEU A 78 4.89 1.14 -20.44
N TYR A 79 5.40 2.01 -21.31
CA TYR A 79 5.51 1.72 -22.75
C TYR A 79 6.36 0.46 -23.02
N SER A 80 7.46 0.28 -22.29
CA SER A 80 8.33 -0.89 -22.43
C SER A 80 7.58 -2.18 -22.06
N LEU A 81 6.76 -2.14 -21.01
CA LEU A 81 5.96 -3.27 -20.55
C LEU A 81 4.78 -3.56 -21.48
N GLU A 82 4.12 -2.51 -21.98
CA GLU A 82 3.01 -2.61 -22.94
C GLU A 82 3.46 -3.29 -24.25
N CYS A 83 4.63 -2.92 -24.76
CA CYS A 83 5.24 -3.58 -25.93
C CYS A 83 5.43 -5.10 -25.74
N ALA A 84 5.50 -5.58 -24.50
CA ALA A 84 5.71 -6.98 -24.17
C ALA A 84 4.41 -7.73 -23.80
N PHE A 85 3.24 -7.09 -23.90
CA PHE A 85 1.96 -7.73 -23.57
C PHE A 85 1.66 -8.92 -24.48
N HIS A 86 1.00 -9.92 -23.89
CA HIS A 86 0.46 -11.02 -24.66
C HIS A 86 -0.75 -10.50 -25.48
N PRO A 87 -0.98 -10.93 -26.73
CA PRO A 87 -2.07 -10.39 -27.57
C PRO A 87 -3.47 -10.50 -26.97
N VAL A 88 -3.69 -11.46 -26.06
CA VAL A 88 -4.98 -11.65 -25.36
C VAL A 88 -5.04 -10.95 -23.98
N PHE A 89 -3.94 -10.35 -23.52
CA PHE A 89 -3.92 -9.62 -22.27
C PHE A 89 -4.69 -8.30 -22.45
N SER A 90 -5.78 -8.15 -21.71
CA SER A 90 -6.64 -6.97 -21.78
C SER A 90 -6.70 -6.27 -20.42
N LEU A 91 -6.24 -5.01 -20.41
CA LEU A 91 -6.29 -4.13 -19.25
C LEU A 91 -7.73 -3.76 -18.83
N THR A 92 -8.69 -3.82 -19.75
CA THR A 92 -10.07 -3.36 -19.51
C THR A 92 -11.05 -4.48 -19.17
N SER A 93 -10.67 -5.73 -19.44
CA SER A 93 -11.57 -6.88 -19.26
C SER A 93 -11.88 -7.22 -17.79
N GLY A 94 -11.02 -6.80 -16.86
CA GLY A 94 -11.09 -7.23 -15.46
C GLY A 94 -10.87 -8.74 -15.23
N SER A 95 -10.46 -9.48 -16.27
CA SER A 95 -10.29 -10.95 -16.25
C SER A 95 -8.84 -11.42 -16.28
N CYS A 96 -7.88 -10.49 -16.44
CA CYS A 96 -6.45 -10.78 -16.45
C CYS A 96 -5.86 -10.65 -15.03
N ARG A 97 -4.98 -11.57 -14.65
CA ARG A 97 -4.31 -11.60 -13.34
C ARG A 97 -2.79 -11.66 -13.48
N LEU A 98 -2.10 -11.03 -12.54
CA LEU A 98 -0.64 -11.07 -12.44
C LEU A 98 -0.23 -11.38 -11.01
N ASP A 99 0.48 -12.49 -10.80
CA ASP A 99 0.95 -12.88 -9.47
C ASP A 99 2.09 -11.96 -9.01
N TYR A 100 1.87 -11.19 -7.94
CA TYR A 100 2.85 -10.26 -7.37
C TYR A 100 4.05 -10.96 -6.72
N ARG A 101 3.98 -12.27 -6.46
CA ARG A 101 5.12 -13.03 -5.93
C ARG A 101 6.25 -13.14 -6.93
N ARG A 102 6.01 -12.94 -8.23
CA ARG A 102 7.03 -12.93 -9.28
C ARG A 102 7.65 -11.54 -9.43
N PRO A 103 8.98 -11.38 -9.25
CA PRO A 103 9.64 -10.07 -9.40
C PRO A 103 9.35 -9.37 -10.74
N GLU A 104 9.28 -10.13 -11.83
CA GLU A 104 9.03 -9.62 -13.18
C GLU A 104 7.66 -8.95 -13.30
N ASN A 105 6.66 -9.43 -12.55
CA ASN A 105 5.33 -8.82 -12.52
C ASN A 105 5.32 -7.55 -11.66
N ARG A 106 6.11 -7.49 -10.57
CA ARG A 106 6.11 -6.36 -9.63
C ARG A 106 6.46 -5.05 -10.31
N ALA A 107 7.39 -5.08 -11.26
CA ALA A 107 7.77 -3.90 -12.03
C ALA A 107 6.56 -3.21 -12.69
N PHE A 108 5.59 -3.98 -13.21
CA PHE A 108 4.36 -3.43 -13.79
C PHE A 108 3.43 -2.82 -12.73
N TYR A 109 3.24 -3.49 -11.59
CA TYR A 109 2.49 -2.92 -10.47
C TYR A 109 3.09 -1.60 -9.99
N LEU A 110 4.40 -1.53 -9.84
CA LEU A 110 5.12 -0.34 -9.38
C LEU A 110 5.07 0.79 -10.42
N ALA A 111 5.22 0.47 -11.71
CA ALA A 111 5.08 1.45 -12.78
C ALA A 111 3.67 2.06 -12.80
N LEU A 112 2.62 1.22 -12.71
CA LEU A 112 1.23 1.68 -12.65
C LEU A 112 0.97 2.52 -11.41
N PHE A 113 1.46 2.10 -10.23
CA PHE A 113 1.26 2.84 -8.99
C PHE A 113 1.95 4.20 -9.02
N LYS A 114 3.22 4.26 -9.47
CA LYS A 114 3.94 5.54 -9.60
C LYS A 114 3.25 6.47 -10.61
N HIS A 115 2.78 5.93 -11.74
CA HIS A 115 2.02 6.71 -12.72
C HIS A 115 0.70 7.25 -12.13
N LEU A 116 -0.03 6.42 -11.38
CA LEU A 116 -1.22 6.83 -10.64
C LEU A 116 -0.92 8.02 -9.71
N MET A 117 0.17 7.95 -8.94
CA MET A 117 0.56 9.04 -8.03
C MET A 117 0.90 10.33 -8.79
N PHE A 118 1.51 10.25 -9.97
CA PHE A 118 1.72 11.43 -10.82
C PHE A 118 0.39 12.01 -11.35
N LEU A 119 -0.56 11.19 -11.76
CA LEU A 119 -1.88 11.64 -12.21
C LEU A 119 -2.66 12.34 -11.09
N GLU A 120 -2.59 11.81 -9.87
CA GLU A 120 -3.23 12.38 -8.69
C GLU A 120 -2.69 13.79 -8.39
N LYS A 121 -1.36 13.96 -8.38
CA LYS A 121 -0.68 15.24 -8.17
C LYS A 121 -0.96 16.27 -9.27
N ARG A 122 -1.20 15.84 -10.51
CA ARG A 122 -1.60 16.71 -11.64
C ARG A 122 -3.07 17.11 -11.62
N GLY A 123 -3.86 16.61 -10.66
CA GLY A 123 -5.28 16.92 -10.57
C GLY A 123 -6.14 16.16 -11.58
N CYS A 124 -5.74 14.95 -11.96
CA CYS A 124 -6.51 14.04 -12.81
C CYS A 124 -7.12 12.86 -12.01
N PRO A 125 -7.98 13.11 -10.99
CA PRO A 125 -8.42 12.08 -10.06
C PRO A 125 -9.27 10.99 -10.73
N ARG A 126 -10.03 11.32 -11.79
CA ARG A 126 -10.81 10.35 -12.55
C ARG A 126 -9.92 9.33 -13.25
N THR A 127 -8.89 9.78 -13.96
CA THR A 127 -7.91 8.89 -14.60
C THR A 127 -7.13 8.10 -13.56
N ALA A 128 -6.67 8.73 -12.48
CA ALA A 128 -5.99 8.04 -11.39
C ALA A 128 -6.87 6.95 -10.76
N LEU A 129 -8.17 7.18 -10.61
CA LEU A 129 -9.12 6.17 -10.13
C LEU A 129 -9.20 4.95 -11.05
N GLU A 130 -9.17 5.14 -12.37
CA GLU A 130 -9.16 4.00 -13.31
C GLU A 130 -7.86 3.19 -13.23
N PHE A 131 -6.71 3.84 -13.03
CA PHE A 131 -5.45 3.14 -12.74
C PHE A 131 -5.50 2.41 -11.39
N CYS A 132 -6.14 2.98 -10.38
CA CYS A 132 -6.34 2.34 -9.07
C CYS A 132 -7.15 1.04 -9.22
N LYS A 133 -8.26 1.11 -9.95
CA LYS A 133 -9.10 -0.06 -10.29
C LYS A 133 -8.33 -1.08 -11.11
N LEU A 134 -7.52 -0.65 -12.08
CA LEU A 134 -6.67 -1.54 -12.88
C LEU A 134 -5.71 -2.30 -11.98
N ILE A 135 -4.95 -1.62 -11.11
CA ILE A 135 -4.01 -2.26 -10.18
C ILE A 135 -4.73 -3.28 -9.30
N LEU A 136 -5.89 -2.91 -8.74
CA LEU A 136 -6.71 -3.81 -7.92
C LEU A 136 -7.19 -5.02 -8.74
N SER A 137 -7.51 -4.86 -10.02
CA SER A 137 -8.01 -5.95 -10.87
C SER A 137 -6.96 -7.01 -11.20
N LEU A 138 -5.67 -6.68 -11.13
CA LEU A 138 -4.58 -7.62 -11.44
C LEU A 138 -4.41 -8.69 -10.36
N ASP A 139 -4.67 -8.34 -9.10
CA ASP A 139 -4.71 -9.27 -7.97
C ASP A 139 -5.71 -8.76 -6.92
N PRO A 140 -7.02 -8.93 -7.19
CA PRO A 140 -8.06 -8.38 -6.32
C PRO A 140 -7.93 -8.99 -4.94
N GLU A 141 -7.74 -10.31 -4.83
CA GLU A 141 -7.71 -11.06 -3.57
C GLU A 141 -6.61 -10.59 -2.61
N ASN A 142 -5.37 -10.46 -3.08
CA ASN A 142 -4.27 -10.11 -2.18
C ASN A 142 -4.02 -8.61 -2.04
N ASP A 143 -4.45 -7.80 -3.02
CA ASP A 143 -4.17 -6.36 -3.09
C ASP A 143 -2.73 -6.02 -2.66
N PRO A 144 -1.72 -6.43 -3.44
CA PRO A 144 -0.33 -6.39 -3.01
C PRO A 144 0.19 -4.98 -2.78
N LEU A 145 -0.38 -3.96 -3.41
CA LEU A 145 -0.02 -2.55 -3.19
C LEU A 145 -1.00 -1.83 -2.24
N CYS A 146 -1.94 -2.55 -1.65
CA CYS A 146 -2.98 -2.05 -0.77
C CYS A 146 -3.71 -0.82 -1.34
N VAL A 147 -4.07 -0.85 -2.63
CA VAL A 147 -4.70 0.29 -3.32
C VAL A 147 -6.12 0.56 -2.79
N LEU A 148 -6.72 -0.37 -2.05
CA LEU A 148 -7.93 -0.12 -1.26
C LEU A 148 -7.76 1.03 -0.25
N LEU A 149 -6.55 1.35 0.21
CA LEU A 149 -6.29 2.51 1.08
C LEU A 149 -6.31 3.86 0.34
N LEU A 150 -6.46 3.85 -0.98
CA LEU A 150 -6.41 5.03 -1.85
C LEU A 150 -7.69 5.22 -2.68
N ILE A 151 -8.42 4.14 -2.96
CA ILE A 151 -9.57 4.15 -3.87
C ILE A 151 -10.71 5.07 -3.41
N ASP A 152 -10.92 5.19 -2.10
CA ASP A 152 -11.94 6.03 -1.49
C ASP A 152 -11.66 7.51 -1.76
N PHE A 153 -10.42 7.94 -1.51
CA PHE A 153 -9.98 9.31 -1.74
C PHE A 153 -10.09 9.70 -3.22
N LEU A 154 -9.62 8.84 -4.12
CA LEU A 154 -9.72 9.08 -5.56
C LEU A 154 -11.18 9.12 -6.02
N SER A 155 -12.05 8.26 -5.47
CA SER A 155 -13.48 8.27 -5.78
C SER A 155 -14.16 9.57 -5.35
N LEU A 156 -13.85 10.07 -4.14
CA LEU A 156 -14.37 11.35 -3.65
C LEU A 156 -13.87 12.52 -4.50
N ARG A 157 -12.57 12.58 -4.82
CA ARG A 157 -11.99 13.63 -5.67
C ARG A 157 -12.54 13.60 -7.10
N ALA A 158 -12.81 12.42 -7.64
CA ALA A 158 -13.42 12.24 -8.96
C ALA A 158 -14.94 12.46 -8.96
N ARG A 159 -15.57 12.71 -7.80
CA ARG A 159 -17.03 12.81 -7.60
C ARG A 159 -17.79 11.53 -7.98
N GLU A 160 -17.13 10.39 -7.88
CA GLU A 160 -17.66 9.07 -8.19
C GLU A 160 -18.27 8.41 -6.95
N TYR A 161 -19.16 9.15 -6.29
CA TYR A 161 -19.77 8.73 -5.02
C TYR A 161 -20.59 7.44 -5.16
N GLY A 162 -21.28 7.28 -6.30
CA GLY A 162 -22.06 6.09 -6.62
C GLY A 162 -21.21 4.84 -6.82
N PHE A 163 -19.97 4.98 -7.31
CA PHE A 163 -19.02 3.88 -7.41
C PHE A 163 -18.55 3.45 -6.01
N LEU A 164 -18.11 4.41 -5.18
CA LEU A 164 -17.60 4.12 -3.84
C LEU A 164 -18.65 3.46 -2.94
N THR A 165 -19.87 3.99 -2.93
CA THR A 165 -20.96 3.44 -2.11
C THR A 165 -21.38 2.05 -2.56
N ARG A 166 -21.40 1.78 -3.87
CA ARG A 166 -21.69 0.45 -4.42
C ARG A 166 -20.59 -0.55 -4.07
N MET A 167 -19.33 -0.18 -4.28
CA MET A 167 -18.18 -1.01 -3.91
C MET A 167 -18.23 -1.37 -2.43
N PHE A 168 -18.52 -0.39 -1.56
CA PHE A 168 -18.67 -0.64 -0.13
C PHE A 168 -19.76 -1.68 0.15
N GLN A 169 -20.96 -1.53 -0.43
CA GLN A 169 -22.07 -2.47 -0.23
C GLN A 169 -21.74 -3.89 -0.70
N GLU A 170 -21.10 -4.02 -1.87
CA GLU A 170 -20.78 -5.32 -2.46
C GLU A 170 -19.64 -6.02 -1.70
N TRP A 171 -18.62 -5.27 -1.26
CA TRP A 171 -17.38 -5.84 -0.73
C TRP A 171 -17.30 -5.87 0.80
N GLU A 172 -18.17 -5.16 1.53
CA GLU A 172 -18.12 -5.12 3.00
C GLU A 172 -18.14 -6.52 3.62
N SER A 173 -19.02 -7.39 3.13
CA SER A 173 -19.22 -8.75 3.67
C SER A 173 -17.98 -9.64 3.66
N HIS A 174 -17.11 -9.45 2.67
CA HIS A 174 -15.94 -10.30 2.44
C HIS A 174 -14.62 -9.53 2.47
N ARG A 175 -14.63 -8.20 2.67
CA ARG A 175 -13.44 -7.37 2.90
C ARG A 175 -13.42 -6.58 4.20
N ASN A 176 -14.53 -6.48 4.94
CA ASN A 176 -14.65 -5.68 6.16
C ASN A 176 -14.12 -4.25 5.92
N LEU A 177 -14.57 -3.59 4.85
CA LEU A 177 -14.09 -2.26 4.48
C LEU A 177 -14.36 -1.24 5.59
N SER A 178 -15.42 -1.41 6.39
CA SER A 178 -15.74 -0.57 7.54
C SER A 178 -14.66 -0.59 8.64
N GLN A 179 -13.74 -1.55 8.58
CA GLN A 179 -12.61 -1.68 9.50
C GLN A 179 -11.38 -0.91 9.01
N LEU A 180 -11.46 -0.25 7.86
CA LEU A 180 -10.42 0.65 7.41
C LEU A 180 -10.91 2.10 7.68
N PRO A 181 -10.12 2.94 8.38
CA PRO A 181 -10.51 4.32 8.66
C PRO A 181 -10.89 5.09 7.39
N ASN A 182 -10.18 4.83 6.28
CA ASN A 182 -10.46 5.52 5.03
C ASN A 182 -11.88 5.25 4.51
N PHE A 183 -12.31 3.99 4.41
CA PHE A 183 -13.70 3.68 4.01
C PHE A 183 -14.72 4.12 5.06
N ALA A 184 -14.43 3.92 6.34
CA ALA A 184 -15.35 4.27 7.42
C ALA A 184 -15.75 5.74 7.40
N PHE A 185 -14.84 6.65 7.03
CA PHE A 185 -15.12 8.08 6.93
C PHE A 185 -15.47 8.55 5.51
N SER A 186 -14.87 7.98 4.47
CA SER A 186 -15.12 8.41 3.08
C SER A 186 -16.47 7.96 2.53
N VAL A 187 -16.97 6.79 2.94
CA VAL A 187 -18.30 6.30 2.52
C VAL A 187 -19.44 7.17 3.04
N PRO A 188 -19.54 7.53 4.34
CA PRO A 188 -20.56 8.46 4.79
C PRO A 188 -20.42 9.83 4.14
N LEU A 189 -19.20 10.31 3.87
CA LEU A 189 -18.99 11.56 3.14
C LEU A 189 -19.52 11.48 1.70
N ALA A 190 -19.36 10.34 1.02
CA ALA A 190 -19.97 10.10 -0.28
C ALA A 190 -21.50 10.13 -0.20
N TYR A 191 -22.12 9.48 0.79
CA TYR A 191 -23.57 9.56 1.01
C TYR A 191 -24.03 10.99 1.34
N PHE A 192 -23.25 11.75 2.10
CA PHE A 192 -23.53 13.15 2.37
C PHE A 192 -23.59 13.94 1.07
N PHE A 193 -22.58 13.85 0.21
CA PHE A 193 -22.59 14.52 -1.10
C PHE A 193 -23.72 14.06 -2.01
N LEU A 194 -24.07 12.77 -2.00
CA LEU A 194 -25.24 12.26 -2.72
C LEU A 194 -26.56 12.85 -2.20
N SER A 195 -26.66 13.12 -0.90
CA SER A 195 -27.85 13.76 -0.28
C SER A 195 -27.99 15.26 -0.58
N GLN A 196 -26.99 15.86 -1.25
CA GLN A 196 -27.02 17.25 -1.73
C GLN A 196 -27.28 17.36 -3.24
N GLN A 197 -27.47 16.24 -3.96
CA GLN A 197 -27.70 16.25 -5.40
C GLN A 197 -29.18 16.52 -5.74
N GLU A 198 -29.52 17.77 -6.07
CA GLU A 198 -30.90 18.22 -6.35
C GLU A 198 -31.63 17.43 -7.45
N GLU A 199 -30.89 16.74 -8.33
CA GLU A 199 -31.44 15.93 -9.43
C GLU A 199 -32.11 14.62 -8.97
N ARG A 200 -31.94 14.22 -7.71
CA ARG A 200 -32.47 12.96 -7.16
C ARG A 200 -33.83 13.13 -6.50
N SER A 201 -34.56 12.03 -6.33
CA SER A 201 -35.83 12.07 -5.62
C SER A 201 -35.66 12.38 -4.13
N GLU A 202 -36.62 13.05 -3.51
CA GLU A 202 -36.60 13.37 -2.07
C GLU A 202 -36.44 12.11 -1.18
N LEU A 203 -36.99 10.98 -1.62
CA LEU A 203 -36.82 9.69 -0.96
C LEU A 203 -35.36 9.22 -0.98
N GLU A 204 -34.66 9.35 -2.10
CA GLU A 204 -33.25 8.98 -2.21
C GLU A 204 -32.35 9.92 -1.41
N LEU A 205 -32.68 11.22 -1.40
CA LEU A 205 -31.95 12.23 -0.65
C LEU A 205 -32.06 12.00 0.86
N SER A 206 -33.28 11.78 1.36
CA SER A 206 -33.52 11.47 2.77
C SER A 206 -32.80 10.18 3.21
N GLN A 207 -32.89 9.12 2.40
CA GLN A 207 -32.18 7.86 2.68
C GLN A 207 -30.65 8.03 2.68
N ALA A 208 -30.11 8.81 1.73
CA ALA A 208 -28.68 9.10 1.69
C ALA A 208 -28.23 9.89 2.93
N ARG A 209 -29.03 10.88 3.36
CA ARG A 209 -28.75 11.69 4.56
C ARG A 209 -28.75 10.84 5.84
N GLU A 210 -29.74 9.97 6.00
CA GLU A 210 -29.81 9.05 7.14
C GLU A 210 -28.62 8.08 7.16
N ARG A 211 -28.29 7.48 6.01
CA ARG A 211 -27.12 6.60 5.88
C ARG A 211 -25.81 7.32 6.19
N ALA A 212 -25.64 8.54 5.68
CA ALA A 212 -24.47 9.37 5.96
C ALA A 212 -24.30 9.59 7.46
N ALA A 213 -25.35 10.06 8.14
CA ALA A 213 -25.35 10.32 9.58
C ALA A 213 -25.06 9.04 10.39
N ARG A 214 -25.75 7.93 10.10
CA ARG A 214 -25.54 6.67 10.80
C ARG A 214 -24.10 6.16 10.66
N LEU A 215 -23.55 6.19 9.45
CA LEU A 215 -22.21 5.68 9.17
C LEU A 215 -21.10 6.57 9.74
N ILE A 216 -21.23 7.91 9.68
CA ILE A 216 -20.21 8.79 10.27
C ILE A 216 -20.20 8.67 11.81
N GLN A 217 -21.36 8.53 12.44
CA GLN A 217 -21.43 8.31 13.88
C GLN A 217 -20.77 6.98 14.27
N LEU A 218 -21.01 5.91 13.50
CA LEU A 218 -20.32 4.63 13.70
C LEU A 218 -18.81 4.77 13.51
N ALA A 219 -18.36 5.52 12.50
CA ALA A 219 -16.95 5.75 12.23
C ALA A 219 -16.26 6.52 13.36
N LEU A 220 -16.92 7.56 13.89
CA LEU A 220 -16.43 8.33 15.04
C LEU A 220 -16.35 7.50 16.32
N ILE A 221 -17.26 6.55 16.53
CA ILE A 221 -17.20 5.61 17.66
C ILE A 221 -16.10 4.55 17.45
N MET A 222 -15.99 4.04 16.23
CA MET A 222 -15.02 3.01 15.86
C MET A 222 -13.58 3.55 15.83
N PHE A 223 -13.38 4.81 15.47
CA PHE A 223 -12.07 5.44 15.28
C PHE A 223 -12.03 6.87 15.87
N PRO A 224 -12.17 7.02 17.19
CA PRO A 224 -12.23 8.34 17.82
C PRO A 224 -10.93 9.15 17.63
N SER A 225 -9.80 8.48 17.43
CA SER A 225 -8.50 9.13 17.20
C SER A 225 -8.39 9.89 15.88
N VAL A 226 -9.36 9.75 14.96
CA VAL A 226 -9.34 10.45 13.66
C VAL A 226 -9.76 11.92 13.80
N LEU A 227 -10.69 12.23 14.70
CA LEU A 227 -11.35 13.54 14.74
C LEU A 227 -10.36 14.69 14.99
N MET A 228 -9.59 14.64 16.08
CA MET A 228 -8.71 15.76 16.45
C MET A 228 -7.60 16.00 15.42
N PRO A 229 -6.85 14.99 14.94
CA PRO A 229 -5.89 15.21 13.86
C PRO A 229 -6.52 15.75 12.58
N LEU A 230 -7.75 15.34 12.25
CA LEU A 230 -8.47 15.86 11.10
C LEU A 230 -8.78 17.35 11.24
N LEU A 231 -9.29 17.77 12.40
CA LEU A 231 -9.58 19.17 12.71
C LEU A 231 -8.31 20.03 12.67
N ASP A 232 -7.20 19.53 13.22
CA ASP A 232 -5.90 20.19 13.18
C ASP A 232 -5.43 20.45 11.74
N HIS A 233 -5.49 19.44 10.86
CA HIS A 233 -5.15 19.58 9.44
C HIS A 233 -6.11 20.50 8.67
N CYS A 234 -7.34 20.63 9.14
CA CYS A 234 -8.32 21.57 8.60
C CYS A 234 -8.20 22.97 9.21
N SER A 235 -7.34 23.16 10.22
CA SER A 235 -7.22 24.40 11.00
C SER A 235 -8.56 24.84 11.63
N VAL A 236 -9.34 23.86 12.08
CA VAL A 236 -10.64 24.06 12.75
C VAL A 236 -10.48 23.75 14.24
N GLN A 237 -10.98 24.64 15.10
CA GLN A 237 -11.01 24.39 16.54
C GLN A 237 -12.30 23.68 16.91
N ALA A 238 -12.18 22.60 17.70
CA ALA A 238 -13.34 21.94 18.27
C ALA A 238 -13.99 22.82 19.35
N ASP A 239 -15.28 22.65 19.58
CA ASP A 239 -15.98 23.35 20.66
C ASP A 239 -15.51 22.89 22.06
N ALA A 240 -15.99 23.59 23.09
CA ALA A 240 -15.64 23.32 24.48
C ALA A 240 -16.09 21.92 24.96
N ARG A 241 -17.21 21.39 24.45
CA ARG A 241 -17.71 20.06 24.82
C ARG A 241 -16.76 18.99 24.30
N VAL A 242 -16.36 19.07 23.03
CA VAL A 242 -15.42 18.10 22.43
C VAL A 242 -14.05 18.18 23.11
N THR A 243 -13.52 19.40 23.29
CA THR A 243 -12.18 19.62 23.87
C THR A 243 -12.06 19.14 25.32
N SER A 244 -13.14 19.27 26.11
CA SER A 244 -13.17 18.81 27.50
C SER A 244 -13.50 17.33 27.67
N HIS A 245 -14.05 16.67 26.63
CA HIS A 245 -14.50 15.30 26.72
C HIS A 245 -13.37 14.28 26.48
N PRO A 246 -13.19 13.25 27.33
CA PRO A 246 -12.07 12.33 27.23
C PRO A 246 -12.10 11.42 25.99
N PHE A 247 -13.26 11.24 25.37
CA PHE A 247 -13.47 10.29 24.26
C PHE A 247 -12.75 10.66 22.96
N PHE A 248 -12.66 11.96 22.64
CA PHE A 248 -11.90 12.43 21.47
C PHE A 248 -10.55 13.06 21.85
N GLY A 249 -10.31 13.25 23.15
CA GLY A 249 -9.09 13.88 23.66
C GLY A 249 -7.83 13.01 23.55
N LEU A 250 -6.76 13.46 24.21
CA LEU A 250 -5.43 12.85 24.12
C LEU A 250 -5.41 11.35 24.47
N ASN A 251 -6.24 10.91 25.41
CA ASN A 251 -6.35 9.49 25.78
C ASN A 251 -6.77 8.62 24.60
N ALA A 252 -7.63 9.14 23.73
CA ALA A 252 -8.07 8.45 22.53
C ALA A 252 -6.98 8.33 21.47
N GLN A 253 -5.92 9.15 21.52
CA GLN A 253 -4.75 9.05 20.64
C GLN A 253 -3.69 8.11 21.22
N ILE A 254 -3.41 8.21 22.52
CA ILE A 254 -2.36 7.42 23.20
C ILE A 254 -2.77 5.93 23.30
N SER A 255 -4.05 5.65 23.54
CA SER A 255 -4.53 4.28 23.76
C SER A 255 -4.62 3.43 22.49
N GLN A 256 -4.36 4.01 21.31
CA GLN A 256 -4.54 3.30 20.05
C GLN A 256 -3.35 2.42 19.69
N PRO A 257 -3.61 1.24 19.09
CA PRO A 257 -2.55 0.42 18.53
C PRO A 257 -1.75 1.17 17.44
N PRO A 258 -0.41 0.96 17.34
CA PRO A 258 0.43 1.64 16.36
C PRO A 258 -0.02 1.47 14.90
N ALA A 259 -0.48 0.28 14.53
CA ALA A 259 -0.98 0.00 13.18
C ALA A 259 -2.22 0.85 12.83
N LEU A 260 -3.10 1.08 13.80
CA LEU A 260 -4.26 1.94 13.61
C LEU A 260 -3.85 3.42 13.50
N ASN A 261 -2.91 3.87 14.31
CA ASN A 261 -2.36 5.23 14.21
C ASN A 261 -1.77 5.49 12.83
N GLN A 262 -1.06 4.51 12.25
CA GLN A 262 -0.54 4.62 10.89
C GLN A 262 -1.66 4.77 9.84
N LEU A 263 -2.73 3.96 9.93
CA LEU A 263 -3.88 4.05 9.03
C LEU A 263 -4.62 5.39 9.18
N THR A 264 -4.79 5.87 10.41
CA THR A 264 -5.39 7.19 10.70
C THR A 264 -4.56 8.32 10.12
N SER A 265 -3.24 8.34 10.34
CA SER A 265 -2.35 9.35 9.77
C SER A 265 -2.35 9.33 8.25
N LEU A 266 -2.33 8.13 7.64
CA LEU A 266 -2.42 7.96 6.20
C LEU A 266 -3.74 8.51 5.64
N TYR A 267 -4.86 8.21 6.29
CA TYR A 267 -6.17 8.73 5.88
C TYR A 267 -6.25 10.25 6.02
N VAL A 268 -5.97 10.78 7.22
CA VAL A 268 -6.10 12.22 7.51
C VAL A 268 -5.19 13.05 6.60
N GLY A 269 -3.92 12.70 6.50
CA GLY A 269 -2.97 13.43 5.66
C GLY A 269 -3.42 13.51 4.21
N ARG A 270 -4.12 12.48 3.72
CA ARG A 270 -4.59 12.39 2.34
C ARG A 270 -5.92 13.11 2.12
N THR A 271 -6.88 12.97 3.03
CA THR A 271 -8.26 13.37 2.78
C THR A 271 -8.67 14.69 3.44
N HIS A 272 -7.86 15.27 4.33
CA HIS A 272 -8.21 16.50 5.08
C HIS A 272 -8.76 17.64 4.20
N SER A 273 -8.25 17.83 2.98
CA SER A 273 -8.72 18.87 2.05
C SER A 273 -10.20 18.72 1.66
N LEU A 274 -10.73 17.49 1.65
CA LEU A 274 -12.14 17.19 1.36
C LEU A 274 -13.07 17.57 2.52
N TRP A 275 -12.53 17.70 3.73
CA TRP A 275 -13.29 18.05 4.93
C TRP A 275 -13.36 19.55 5.17
N LYS A 276 -12.51 20.36 4.53
CA LYS A 276 -12.45 21.83 4.72
C LYS A 276 -13.72 22.57 4.29
N ASP A 277 -14.62 21.93 3.55
CA ASP A 277 -15.88 22.55 3.15
C ASP A 277 -16.75 22.87 4.40
N PRO A 278 -17.20 24.12 4.59
CA PRO A 278 -17.98 24.51 5.78
C PRO A 278 -19.26 23.71 5.98
N THR A 279 -19.92 23.27 4.90
CA THR A 279 -21.13 22.45 4.98
C THR A 279 -20.82 21.05 5.49
N VAL A 280 -19.68 20.48 5.08
CA VAL A 280 -19.18 19.20 5.58
C VAL A 280 -18.79 19.32 7.05
N MET A 281 -18.12 20.41 7.45
CA MET A 281 -17.75 20.63 8.86
C MET A 281 -18.95 20.81 9.78
N ALA A 282 -19.95 21.62 9.38
CA ALA A 282 -21.17 21.79 10.18
C ALA A 282 -21.95 20.47 10.32
N TRP A 283 -21.99 19.66 9.25
CA TRP A 283 -22.55 18.32 9.29
C TRP A 283 -21.76 17.38 10.22
N LEU A 284 -20.43 17.42 10.17
CA LEU A 284 -19.56 16.63 11.05
C LEU A 284 -19.76 17.02 12.52
N GLU A 285 -19.77 18.33 12.83
CA GLU A 285 -19.98 18.86 14.18
C GLU A 285 -21.29 18.36 14.80
N THR A 286 -22.38 18.36 14.02
CA THR A 286 -23.67 17.82 14.46
C THR A 286 -23.55 16.34 14.86
N ASN A 287 -22.87 15.53 14.05
CA ASN A 287 -22.71 14.10 14.32
C ASN A 287 -21.73 13.80 15.46
N VAL A 288 -20.71 14.65 15.67
CA VAL A 288 -19.81 14.56 16.82
C VAL A 288 -20.60 14.75 18.12
N HIS A 289 -21.51 15.71 18.18
CA HIS A 289 -22.38 15.93 19.34
C HIS A 289 -23.31 14.74 19.63
N GLU A 290 -23.90 14.15 18.60
CA GLU A 290 -24.71 12.93 18.73
C GLU A 290 -23.89 11.76 19.27
N VAL A 291 -22.65 11.59 18.80
CA VAL A 291 -21.74 10.55 19.31
C VAL A 291 -21.38 10.79 20.77
N LEU A 292 -21.09 12.03 21.16
CA LEU A 292 -20.86 12.35 22.58
C LEU A 292 -22.07 12.00 23.44
N GLY A 293 -23.29 12.28 22.96
CA GLY A 293 -24.52 11.86 23.64
C GLY A 293 -24.60 10.34 23.85
N LYS A 294 -24.23 9.54 22.84
CA LYS A 294 -24.17 8.08 22.95
C LYS A 294 -23.10 7.58 23.93
N VAL A 295 -21.94 8.23 23.92
CA VAL A 295 -20.83 7.89 24.84
C VAL A 295 -21.21 8.22 26.29
N ASP A 296 -21.80 9.40 26.52
CA ASP A 296 -22.33 9.82 27.83
C ASP A 296 -23.40 8.84 28.34
N ALA A 297 -24.24 8.34 27.42
CA ALA A 297 -25.26 7.33 27.69
C ALA A 297 -24.71 5.90 27.86
N ARG A 298 -23.39 5.69 27.73
CA ARG A 298 -22.71 4.39 27.80
C ARG A 298 -23.29 3.37 26.82
N ASP A 299 -23.52 3.79 25.57
CA ASP A 299 -23.96 2.91 24.50
C ASP A 299 -23.01 1.70 24.39
N PRO A 300 -23.52 0.44 24.43
CA PRO A 300 -22.70 -0.77 24.35
C PRO A 300 -21.78 -0.83 23.12
N LEU A 301 -22.17 -0.14 22.04
CA LEU A 301 -21.37 -0.05 20.82
C LEU A 301 -19.98 0.56 21.08
N VAL A 302 -19.85 1.47 22.05
CA VAL A 302 -18.58 2.12 22.38
C VAL A 302 -17.55 1.12 22.90
N GLU A 303 -17.96 0.27 23.84
CA GLU A 303 -17.11 -0.78 24.40
C GLU A 303 -16.79 -1.86 23.35
N GLU A 304 -17.78 -2.24 22.53
CA GLU A 304 -17.60 -3.20 21.43
C GLU A 304 -16.56 -2.70 20.42
N CYS A 305 -16.63 -1.42 20.01
CA CYS A 305 -15.68 -0.80 19.11
C CYS A 305 -14.27 -0.71 19.72
N GLU A 306 -14.15 -0.40 21.01
CA GLU A 306 -12.87 -0.41 21.71
C GLU A 306 -12.24 -1.81 21.71
N HIS A 307 -13.02 -2.84 22.02
CA HIS A 307 -12.56 -4.22 21.98
C HIS A 307 -12.12 -4.64 20.57
N LYS A 308 -12.91 -4.30 19.54
CA LYS A 308 -12.55 -4.55 18.13
C LYS A 308 -11.22 -3.89 17.77
N ARG A 309 -10.98 -2.65 18.19
CA ARG A 309 -9.71 -1.96 17.93
C ARG A 309 -8.51 -2.70 18.55
N LYS A 310 -8.60 -3.07 19.83
CA LYS A 310 -7.52 -3.79 20.54
C LYS A 310 -7.21 -5.13 19.89
N MET A 311 -8.22 -5.84 19.42
CA MET A 311 -8.05 -7.16 18.81
C MET A 311 -7.53 -7.10 17.37
N ARG A 312 -7.99 -6.14 16.56
CA ARG A 312 -7.79 -6.18 15.09
C ARG A 312 -6.57 -5.42 14.57
N TYR A 313 -6.05 -4.45 15.30
CA TYR A 313 -4.94 -3.58 14.83
C TYR A 313 -3.63 -3.81 15.59
N GLN A 314 -3.34 -5.04 16.02
CA GLN A 314 -2.09 -5.34 16.75
C GLN A 314 -0.84 -5.08 15.90
N SER A 315 -0.90 -5.40 14.61
CA SER A 315 0.15 -5.11 13.63
C SER A 315 -0.47 -4.93 12.24
N ALA A 316 0.17 -4.14 11.39
CA ALA A 316 -0.27 -3.99 10.00
C ALA A 316 0.39 -5.06 9.11
N PRO A 317 -0.35 -5.62 8.13
CA PRO A 317 0.22 -6.50 7.12
C PRO A 317 1.29 -5.82 6.24
N ARG A 318 2.17 -6.63 5.64
CA ARG A 318 3.32 -6.16 4.84
C ARG A 318 2.92 -5.29 3.64
N ASN A 319 1.78 -5.55 3.01
CA ASN A 319 1.28 -4.73 1.90
C ASN A 319 0.87 -3.32 2.35
N ILE A 320 0.40 -3.14 3.59
CA ILE A 320 0.14 -1.80 4.15
C ILE A 320 1.44 -1.03 4.34
N TYR A 321 2.48 -1.64 4.91
CA TYR A 321 3.79 -0.98 5.02
C TYR A 321 4.36 -0.62 3.64
N ARG A 322 4.21 -1.52 2.65
CA ARG A 322 4.60 -1.24 1.27
C ARG A 322 3.84 -0.05 0.69
N HIS A 323 2.53 0.02 0.91
CA HIS A 323 1.70 1.15 0.49
C HIS A 323 2.15 2.47 1.12
N VAL A 324 2.48 2.47 2.42
CA VAL A 324 2.96 3.66 3.12
C VAL A 324 4.28 4.16 2.51
N ILE A 325 5.23 3.26 2.29
CA ILE A 325 6.52 3.59 1.65
C ILE A 325 6.30 4.15 0.25
N LEU A 326 5.44 3.50 -0.56
CA LEU A 326 5.12 3.95 -1.91
C LEU A 326 4.34 5.27 -1.96
N SER A 327 3.53 5.55 -0.95
CA SER A 327 2.75 6.79 -0.86
C SER A 327 3.59 7.99 -0.44
N GLU A 328 4.75 7.76 0.19
CA GLU A 328 5.71 8.78 0.64
C GLU A 328 5.10 9.88 1.53
N MET A 329 4.03 9.56 2.26
CA MET A 329 3.38 10.48 3.18
C MET A 329 4.21 10.60 4.46
N LYS A 330 4.76 11.79 4.73
CA LYS A 330 5.75 12.02 5.81
C LYS A 330 5.26 11.50 7.16
N GLU A 331 4.03 11.81 7.52
CA GLU A 331 3.41 11.46 8.81
C GLU A 331 3.21 9.94 8.93
N ALA A 332 2.83 9.26 7.85
CA ALA A 332 2.61 7.83 7.84
C ALA A 332 3.93 7.03 7.79
N THR A 333 4.93 7.54 7.07
CA THR A 333 6.28 6.95 6.99
C THR A 333 7.00 7.06 8.33
N ALA A 334 6.85 8.17 9.05
CA ALA A 334 7.41 8.33 10.40
C ALA A 334 6.83 7.35 11.43
N ALA A 335 5.63 6.82 11.18
CA ALA A 335 4.95 5.84 12.03
C ALA A 335 5.26 4.38 11.67
N LEU A 336 6.20 4.12 10.74
CA LEU A 336 6.59 2.75 10.39
C LEU A 336 7.33 2.07 11.56
N PRO A 337 7.09 0.76 11.79
CA PRO A 337 7.83 0.00 12.80
C PRO A 337 9.33 -0.07 12.50
N LEU A 338 10.15 -0.17 13.55
CA LEU A 338 11.62 -0.24 13.43
C LEU A 338 12.07 -1.44 12.60
N GLU A 339 11.34 -2.55 12.64
CA GLU A 339 11.61 -3.77 11.87
C GLU A 339 11.54 -3.52 10.36
N VAL A 340 10.73 -2.54 9.94
CA VAL A 340 10.60 -2.13 8.54
C VAL A 340 11.66 -1.12 8.17
N THR A 341 11.94 -0.14 9.04
CA THR A 341 12.88 0.95 8.75
C THR A 341 14.35 0.57 8.93
N SER A 342 14.65 -0.50 9.65
CA SER A 342 16.04 -0.94 9.90
C SER A 342 16.73 -1.53 8.66
N GLN A 343 15.97 -1.93 7.65
CA GLN A 343 16.50 -2.50 6.41
C GLN A 343 16.42 -1.46 5.28
N PRO A 344 17.45 -1.35 4.42
CA PRO A 344 17.37 -0.48 3.25
C PRO A 344 16.24 -0.96 2.35
N VAL A 345 15.22 -0.11 2.18
CA VAL A 345 14.11 -0.38 1.25
C VAL A 345 14.50 0.13 -0.12
N MET A 346 14.53 -0.77 -1.09
CA MET A 346 14.88 -0.44 -2.48
C MET A 346 13.63 0.04 -3.22
N GLY A 347 13.74 1.15 -3.96
CA GLY A 347 12.62 1.75 -4.69
C GLY A 347 12.06 0.85 -5.81
N PHE A 348 12.91 0.02 -6.41
CA PHE A 348 12.54 -0.92 -7.47
C PHE A 348 11.82 -2.19 -6.98
N ASP A 349 11.93 -2.55 -5.69
CA ASP A 349 11.25 -3.72 -5.12
C ASP A 349 10.97 -3.50 -3.61
N PRO A 350 10.04 -2.60 -3.25
CA PRO A 350 9.81 -2.24 -1.86
C PRO A 350 9.11 -3.37 -1.11
N LEU A 351 9.77 -3.84 -0.04
CA LEU A 351 9.29 -4.90 0.85
C LEU A 351 8.75 -6.11 0.07
N PRO A 352 9.57 -6.88 -0.68
CA PRO A 352 9.09 -7.99 -1.49
C PRO A 352 8.35 -9.06 -0.65
N PRO A 353 7.38 -9.80 -1.22
CA PRO A 353 6.75 -10.95 -0.54
C PRO A 353 7.78 -11.97 -0.04
N LEU A 354 7.53 -12.56 1.12
CA LEU A 354 8.43 -13.55 1.72
C LEU A 354 8.46 -14.87 0.93
N ASP A 355 7.37 -15.16 0.21
CA ASP A 355 7.16 -16.33 -0.64
C ASP A 355 7.39 -16.00 -2.13
N SER A 356 8.41 -15.19 -2.41
CA SER A 356 8.79 -14.80 -3.78
C SER A 356 9.04 -16.02 -4.69
N ILE A 357 8.50 -15.99 -5.90
CA ILE A 357 8.75 -17.02 -6.93
C ILE A 357 9.84 -16.48 -7.87
N ILE A 358 11.06 -16.97 -7.71
CA ILE A 358 12.25 -16.52 -8.45
C ILE A 358 12.39 -17.33 -9.74
N SER A 359 12.36 -16.67 -10.90
CA SER A 359 12.48 -17.35 -12.21
C SER A 359 13.93 -17.57 -12.65
N TYR A 360 14.85 -16.72 -12.20
CA TYR A 360 16.29 -16.84 -12.47
C TYR A 360 17.11 -16.21 -11.33
N THR A 361 18.28 -16.78 -11.05
CA THR A 361 19.18 -16.29 -10.00
C THR A 361 20.40 -15.62 -10.60
N ARG A 362 20.86 -14.58 -9.92
CA ARG A 362 22.11 -13.89 -10.26
C ARG A 362 23.29 -14.85 -10.03
N PRO A 363 24.20 -15.03 -11.01
CA PRO A 363 25.41 -15.79 -10.80
C PRO A 363 26.23 -15.21 -9.64
N GLU A 364 26.84 -16.07 -8.82
CA GLU A 364 27.76 -15.62 -7.78
C GLU A 364 28.89 -14.80 -8.42
N ARG A 365 29.24 -13.66 -7.80
CA ARG A 365 30.39 -12.89 -8.24
C ARG A 365 31.62 -13.79 -8.11
N CYS A 366 32.26 -14.14 -9.23
CA CYS A 366 33.60 -14.72 -9.18
C CYS A 366 34.53 -13.69 -8.54
N VAL A 367 34.74 -13.79 -7.23
CA VAL A 367 35.87 -13.13 -6.58
C VAL A 367 37.10 -13.74 -7.26
N PRO A 368 37.94 -12.97 -7.97
CA PRO A 368 39.18 -13.52 -8.47
C PRO A 368 39.94 -14.00 -7.24
N GLN A 369 40.19 -15.32 -7.13
CA GLN A 369 41.13 -15.82 -6.15
C GLN A 369 42.42 -15.02 -6.36
N PRO A 370 43.00 -14.40 -5.31
CA PRO A 370 44.27 -13.73 -5.47
C PRO A 370 45.24 -14.77 -6.01
N SER A 371 45.66 -14.59 -7.26
CA SER A 371 46.63 -15.46 -7.92
C SER A 371 47.96 -15.27 -7.18
N PHE A 372 48.15 -16.01 -6.09
CA PHE A 372 49.43 -16.11 -5.43
C PHE A 372 50.38 -16.79 -6.40
N ARG A 373 51.15 -15.98 -7.12
CA ARG A 373 52.28 -16.42 -7.92
C ARG A 373 53.21 -17.23 -7.01
N ARG A 374 53.32 -18.51 -7.36
CA ARG A 374 54.14 -19.53 -6.72
C ARG A 374 55.64 -19.23 -6.91
N TRP A 375 56.30 -18.75 -5.85
CA TRP A 375 57.75 -18.79 -5.59
C TRP A 375 57.86 -18.77 -4.06
N LEU A 376 58.18 -19.83 -3.32
CA LEU A 376 59.44 -20.61 -3.22
C LEU A 376 59.20 -21.74 -2.16
N PRO A 377 60.19 -22.61 -1.84
CA PRO A 377 59.95 -24.04 -1.64
C PRO A 377 59.71 -24.49 -0.19
N ARG A 378 59.12 -25.68 -0.11
CA ARG A 378 58.92 -26.58 1.03
C ARG A 378 59.89 -26.34 2.20
N ARG A 379 59.34 -26.01 3.37
CA ARG A 379 59.83 -26.50 4.67
C ARG A 379 58.65 -26.97 5.51
N ALA A 380 58.83 -28.18 6.03
CA ALA A 380 57.86 -28.96 6.79
C ALA A 380 57.72 -28.45 8.23
N TRP A 381 56.53 -28.67 8.81
CA TRP A 381 56.22 -29.13 10.19
C TRP A 381 54.80 -28.68 10.61
N PRO A 382 54.19 -29.28 11.65
CA PRO A 382 53.59 -30.62 11.65
C PRO A 382 52.07 -30.54 11.96
N GLU A 383 51.34 -31.63 11.71
CA GLU A 383 49.92 -31.77 12.09
C GLU A 383 49.71 -31.64 13.61
N PRO A 384 48.61 -31.01 14.06
CA PRO A 384 48.08 -31.24 15.40
C PRO A 384 46.97 -32.30 15.39
N LEU A 385 47.23 -33.28 16.24
CA LEU A 385 46.40 -34.34 16.80
C LEU A 385 44.91 -34.01 17.00
N ALA A 386 44.08 -35.00 16.66
CA ALA A 386 42.70 -35.13 17.07
C ALA A 386 42.54 -35.15 18.59
N ALA A 387 41.57 -34.36 19.09
CA ALA A 387 40.94 -34.55 20.38
C ALA A 387 39.45 -34.25 20.21
N GLY A 388 38.63 -35.28 20.39
CA GLY A 388 37.18 -35.15 20.40
C GLY A 388 36.67 -34.72 21.78
N THR A 389 35.47 -34.14 21.78
CA THR A 389 34.45 -34.35 22.82
C THR A 389 33.10 -33.88 22.30
N ALA A 390 32.13 -34.77 22.42
CA ALA A 390 30.73 -34.56 22.12
C ALA A 390 30.06 -33.62 23.13
N GLY A 391 29.11 -32.83 22.66
CA GLY A 391 28.17 -32.03 23.45
C GLY A 391 26.97 -31.64 22.57
N PRO A 392 25.75 -31.58 23.12
CA PRO A 392 24.59 -32.24 22.54
C PRO A 392 23.81 -31.41 21.52
N ALA A 393 23.17 -32.14 20.60
CA ALA A 393 22.11 -31.66 19.74
C ALA A 393 20.93 -31.13 20.58
N ALA A 394 20.52 -29.89 20.29
CA ALA A 394 19.24 -29.32 20.71
C ALA A 394 18.32 -29.23 19.48
N PRO A 395 17.00 -29.35 19.67
CA PRO A 395 16.15 -30.19 18.84
C PRO A 395 15.60 -29.49 17.61
N ALA A 396 15.40 -30.30 16.58
CA ALA A 396 14.51 -30.01 15.47
C ALA A 396 13.09 -29.74 16.01
N TYR A 397 12.64 -28.48 15.91
CA TYR A 397 11.23 -28.14 15.90
C TYR A 397 10.86 -27.74 14.47
N SER A 398 10.43 -28.73 13.70
CA SER A 398 9.30 -28.53 12.79
C SER A 398 8.03 -28.81 13.58
N PRO A 399 7.03 -27.92 13.48
CA PRO A 399 5.84 -28.39 12.80
C PRO A 399 5.18 -27.34 11.87
N TRP A 400 4.88 -27.79 10.64
CA TRP A 400 3.68 -27.47 9.86
C TRP A 400 3.52 -26.08 9.18
N SER A 401 3.39 -26.15 7.85
CA SER A 401 2.72 -25.19 6.93
C SER A 401 1.23 -24.98 7.27
N PRO A 402 0.46 -24.13 6.56
CA PRO A 402 0.70 -22.78 6.04
C PRO A 402 -0.37 -21.78 6.57
N LEU A 403 0.02 -20.61 7.09
CA LEU A 403 -0.92 -19.51 7.36
C LEU A 403 -1.10 -18.66 6.10
N GLN A 404 -1.84 -19.22 5.14
CA GLN A 404 -2.67 -18.44 4.23
C GLN A 404 -4.07 -18.35 4.85
N THR A 405 -4.76 -17.23 4.59
CA THR A 405 -6.18 -16.95 4.96
C THR A 405 -6.50 -16.90 6.46
N ALA A 406 -6.30 -15.74 7.09
CA ALA A 406 -7.00 -15.38 8.34
C ALA A 406 -7.10 -13.85 8.53
N ALA A 407 -7.73 -13.19 7.57
CA ALA A 407 -8.52 -11.99 7.85
C ALA A 407 -9.76 -12.14 6.97
N LEU A 408 -10.94 -12.12 7.60
CA LEU A 408 -12.27 -12.31 6.99
C LEU A 408 -12.78 -13.75 6.97
N HIS A 409 -13.13 -14.27 8.14
CA HIS A 409 -14.40 -14.95 8.40
C HIS A 409 -14.50 -15.24 9.90
N SER A 410 -15.63 -14.90 10.52
CA SER A 410 -16.13 -15.50 11.77
C SER A 410 -17.54 -14.97 12.05
N PRO A 411 -18.38 -15.80 12.68
CA PRO A 411 -19.07 -16.96 12.09
C PRO A 411 -20.14 -16.57 11.07
#